data_AF-A0A3C0DSU2-F1
#
_entry.id   AF-A0A3C0DSU2-F1
#
_cell.length_a   1.000
_cell.length_b   1.000
_cell.length_c   1.000
_cell.angle_alpha   90.00
_cell.angle_beta   90.00
_cell.angle_gamma   90.00
#
_symmetry.space_group_name_H-M   'P 1'
#
loop_
_entity.id
_entity.type
_entity.pdbx_description
1 polymer ?
#
loop_
_entity_poly.entity_id
_entity_poly.type
_entity_poly.pdbx_seq_one_letter_code
_entity_poly.pdbx_strand_id
1 'polypeptide(L)'
;MKRTAVLNVVGLTQRHIGPDTPAISRFQSLGQTTTIDPAFPAVTCTAQSNYLTGKRPCDHGIVGNGWYNYELAEVNFWKQPNQTVQSPKLWDDPHLNKDVFTCATMFWWFNMYANVDWSVTPRPTYPADGSKHFDIYTWPYELRPALKAELGEFPFPAFWGPMAGQQSPAGKPEAVSEWIANAAKWVEQHRQPTLNLVYLPHLDYNLQRLGPDHPET
;
A
#
# COMPACT_ATOMS: atom_id res chain seq x y z
N MET A 1 -23.29 2.73 7.65
CA MET A 1 -22.58 2.07 6.53
C MET A 1 -21.88 0.83 7.06
N LYS A 2 -21.68 -0.22 6.25
CA LYS A 2 -20.90 -1.39 6.64
C LYS A 2 -19.40 -1.04 6.55
N ARG A 3 -18.68 -1.14 7.66
CA ARG A 3 -17.22 -0.93 7.67
C ARG A 3 -16.54 -2.00 6.81
N THR A 4 -15.57 -1.58 6.00
CA THR A 4 -14.95 -2.43 5.00
C THR A 4 -13.44 -2.25 5.00
N ALA A 5 -12.71 -3.36 5.06
CA ALA A 5 -11.27 -3.40 4.83
C ALA A 5 -11.00 -3.98 3.44
N VAL A 6 -10.11 -3.32 2.67
CA VAL A 6 -9.65 -3.77 1.36
C VAL A 6 -8.17 -4.09 1.48
N LEU A 7 -7.81 -5.35 1.27
CA LEU A 7 -6.43 -5.81 1.29
C LEU A 7 -5.90 -5.89 -0.14
N ASN A 8 -4.95 -5.04 -0.47
CA ASN A 8 -4.16 -5.12 -1.69
C ASN A 8 -2.89 -5.92 -1.40
N VAL A 9 -2.93 -7.22 -1.67
CA VAL A 9 -1.82 -8.15 -1.48
C VAL A 9 -1.11 -8.35 -2.81
N VAL A 10 0.00 -7.65 -3.03
CA VAL A 10 0.66 -7.65 -4.35
C VAL A 10 1.42 -8.95 -4.54
N GLY A 11 1.28 -9.55 -5.72
CA GLY A 11 1.81 -10.88 -6.04
C GLY A 11 0.84 -12.02 -5.71
N LEU A 12 -0.20 -11.79 -4.88
CA LEU A 12 -1.18 -12.83 -4.57
C LEU A 12 -2.06 -13.12 -5.79
N THR A 13 -2.04 -14.37 -6.22
CA THR A 13 -2.94 -14.93 -7.25
C THR A 13 -3.51 -16.26 -6.76
N GLN A 14 -4.55 -16.76 -7.43
CA GLN A 14 -5.26 -17.98 -7.05
C GLN A 14 -4.33 -19.20 -6.89
N ARG A 15 -3.21 -19.27 -7.63
CA ARG A 15 -2.27 -20.39 -7.56
C ARG A 15 -1.54 -20.50 -6.22
N HIS A 16 -1.45 -19.41 -5.46
CA HIS A 16 -0.81 -19.37 -4.15
C HIS A 16 -1.80 -19.71 -3.01
N ILE A 17 -3.08 -19.91 -3.33
CA ILE A 17 -4.13 -20.24 -2.36
C ILE A 17 -4.24 -21.76 -2.25
N GLY A 18 -3.87 -22.33 -1.10
CA GLY A 18 -3.72 -23.77 -0.93
C GLY A 18 -3.46 -24.20 0.52
N PRO A 19 -2.82 -25.36 0.74
CA PRO A 19 -2.51 -25.91 2.07
C PRO A 19 -1.66 -24.99 2.94
N ASP A 20 -0.75 -24.20 2.34
CA ASP A 20 0.15 -23.29 3.06
C ASP A 20 -0.49 -21.92 3.37
N THR A 21 -1.69 -21.65 2.85
CA THR A 21 -2.44 -20.42 3.10
C THR A 21 -3.85 -20.70 3.65
N PRO A 22 -3.99 -21.50 4.73
CA PRO A 22 -5.27 -22.04 5.17
C PRO A 22 -6.26 -20.96 5.62
N ALA A 23 -5.78 -19.83 6.16
CA ALA A 23 -6.61 -18.69 6.51
C ALA A 23 -7.23 -18.00 5.28
N ILE A 24 -6.47 -17.86 4.19
CA ILE A 24 -6.96 -17.28 2.93
C ILE A 24 -7.92 -18.26 2.25
N SER A 25 -7.58 -19.55 2.23
CA SER A 25 -8.46 -20.62 1.73
C SER A 25 -9.81 -20.64 2.45
N ARG A 26 -9.81 -20.47 3.78
CA ARG A 26 -11.04 -20.35 4.58
C ARG A 26 -11.79 -19.05 4.29
N PHE A 27 -11.10 -17.92 4.14
CA PHE A 27 -11.74 -16.66 3.80
C PHE A 27 -12.43 -16.73 2.43
N GLN A 28 -11.75 -17.34 1.44
CA GLN A 28 -12.27 -17.58 0.11
C GLN A 28 -13.53 -18.46 0.13
N SER A 29 -13.57 -19.53 0.92
CA SER A 29 -14.74 -20.42 1.00
C SER A 29 -15.98 -19.79 1.63
N LEU A 30 -15.80 -18.70 2.38
CA LEU A 30 -16.88 -17.92 2.99
C LEU A 30 -17.36 -16.76 2.10
N GLY A 31 -16.68 -16.50 0.98
CA GLY A 31 -16.88 -15.33 0.15
C GLY A 31 -17.11 -15.64 -1.32
N GLN A 32 -16.99 -14.60 -2.15
CA GLN A 32 -17.02 -14.72 -3.60
C GLN A 32 -15.61 -14.48 -4.16
N THR A 33 -15.29 -15.20 -5.23
CA THR A 33 -14.04 -15.02 -5.97
C THR A 33 -14.38 -14.65 -7.40
N THR A 34 -13.68 -13.64 -7.92
CA THR A 34 -13.73 -13.28 -9.33
C THR A 34 -12.33 -12.97 -9.82
N THR A 35 -12.08 -13.29 -11.09
CA THR A 35 -10.92 -12.78 -11.81
C THR A 35 -11.24 -11.38 -12.32
N ILE A 36 -10.21 -10.53 -12.34
CA ILE A 36 -10.28 -9.17 -12.90
C ILE A 36 -9.25 -9.04 -14.00
N ASP A 37 -9.54 -8.21 -15.00
CA ASP A 37 -8.54 -7.83 -15.98
C ASP A 37 -7.44 -7.01 -15.29
N PRO A 38 -6.17 -7.40 -15.43
CA PRO A 38 -5.08 -6.66 -14.81
C PRO A 38 -4.96 -5.27 -15.43
N ALA A 39 -4.47 -4.32 -14.64
CA ALA A 39 -4.14 -3.01 -15.15
C ALA A 39 -3.05 -3.09 -16.22
N PHE A 40 -3.09 -2.18 -17.20
CA PHE A 40 -2.05 -2.03 -18.19
C PHE A 40 -1.54 -0.59 -18.22
N PRO A 41 -0.23 -0.33 -18.02
CA PRO A 41 0.83 -1.30 -17.70
C PRO A 41 0.64 -2.00 -16.34
N ALA A 42 1.05 -3.27 -16.26
CA ALA A 42 0.86 -4.13 -15.08
C ALA A 42 1.91 -3.86 -13.98
N VAL A 43 1.96 -2.61 -13.50
CA VAL A 43 2.85 -2.16 -12.43
C VAL A 43 2.07 -1.53 -11.29
N THR A 44 2.63 -1.60 -10.07
CA THR A 44 1.94 -1.30 -8.81
C THR A 44 1.22 0.05 -8.79
N CYS A 45 1.89 1.14 -9.16
CA CYS A 45 1.30 2.49 -9.13
C CYS A 45 0.10 2.61 -10.09
N THR A 46 0.19 2.01 -11.27
CA THR A 46 -0.89 1.99 -12.26
C THR A 46 -2.06 1.14 -11.76
N ALA A 47 -1.80 -0.08 -11.32
CA ALA A 47 -2.85 -0.97 -10.81
C ALA A 47 -3.60 -0.38 -9.60
N GLN A 48 -2.86 0.19 -8.65
CA GLN A 48 -3.48 0.84 -7.49
C GLN A 48 -4.34 2.04 -7.91
N SER A 49 -3.88 2.85 -8.87
CA SER A 49 -4.66 3.99 -9.36
C SER A 49 -5.93 3.54 -10.09
N ASN A 50 -5.89 2.45 -10.86
CA ASN A 50 -7.09 1.85 -11.44
C ASN A 50 -8.11 1.49 -10.35
N TYR A 51 -7.68 0.78 -9.29
CA TYR A 51 -8.57 0.34 -8.22
C TYR A 51 -9.16 1.50 -7.41
N LEU A 52 -8.36 2.52 -7.13
CA LEU A 52 -8.82 3.67 -6.36
C LEU A 52 -9.76 4.59 -7.13
N THR A 53 -9.69 4.61 -8.46
CA THR A 53 -10.45 5.57 -9.29
C THR A 53 -11.55 4.92 -10.12
N GLY A 54 -11.46 3.61 -10.36
CA GLY A 54 -12.27 2.91 -11.35
C GLY A 54 -11.98 3.36 -12.80
N LYS A 55 -10.85 4.04 -13.03
CA LYS A 55 -10.45 4.58 -14.33
C LYS A 55 -9.20 3.90 -14.88
N ARG A 56 -8.88 4.20 -16.14
CA ARG A 56 -7.65 3.72 -16.81
C ARG A 56 -6.57 4.80 -16.82
N PRO A 57 -5.30 4.46 -17.15
CA PRO A 57 -4.21 5.44 -17.16
C PRO A 57 -4.43 6.66 -18.05
N CYS A 58 -5.23 6.53 -19.12
CA CYS A 58 -5.62 7.66 -19.96
C CYS A 58 -6.42 8.74 -19.22
N ASP A 59 -7.07 8.40 -18.11
CA ASP A 59 -7.92 9.32 -17.35
C ASP A 59 -7.26 9.75 -16.03
N HIS A 60 -6.64 8.82 -15.30
CA HIS A 60 -6.05 9.12 -13.99
C HIS A 60 -4.57 9.54 -14.06
N GLY A 61 -3.94 9.44 -15.24
CA GLY A 61 -2.60 9.95 -15.53
C GLY A 61 -1.42 9.11 -15.01
N ILE A 62 -1.67 7.97 -14.36
CA ILE A 62 -0.60 7.13 -13.78
C ILE A 62 -0.24 5.98 -14.71
N VAL A 63 0.81 6.20 -15.51
CA VAL A 63 1.27 5.26 -16.54
C VAL A 63 2.37 4.32 -16.07
N GLY A 64 2.88 4.48 -14.85
CA GLY A 64 3.81 3.54 -14.26
C GLY A 64 4.32 3.94 -12.87
N ASN A 65 5.33 3.21 -12.39
CA ASN A 65 5.99 3.49 -11.11
C ASN A 65 6.92 4.70 -11.19
N GLY A 66 7.36 5.08 -12.39
CA GLY A 66 8.18 6.25 -12.65
C GLY A 66 8.10 6.66 -14.11
N TRP A 67 8.38 7.94 -14.38
CA TRP A 67 8.39 8.51 -15.73
C TRP A 67 9.22 9.80 -15.73
N TYR A 68 9.59 10.24 -16.93
CA TYR A 68 10.33 11.48 -17.13
C TYR A 68 9.48 12.69 -16.72
N ASN A 69 10.02 13.51 -15.82
CA ASN A 69 9.47 14.79 -15.43
C ASN A 69 10.10 15.87 -16.29
N TYR A 70 9.30 16.45 -17.19
CA TYR A 70 9.76 17.47 -18.13
C TYR A 70 10.19 18.78 -17.46
N GLU A 71 9.60 19.13 -16.33
CA GLU A 71 9.96 20.36 -15.59
C GLU A 71 11.37 20.27 -15.01
N LEU A 72 11.72 19.09 -14.47
CA LEU A 72 13.02 18.84 -13.84
C LEU A 72 14.05 18.24 -14.78
N ALA A 73 13.64 17.83 -15.98
CA ALA A 73 14.44 17.06 -16.92
C ALA A 73 15.02 15.75 -16.35
N GLU A 74 14.28 15.10 -15.44
CA GLU A 74 14.72 13.92 -14.70
C GLU A 74 13.74 12.76 -14.76
N VAL A 75 14.25 11.52 -14.71
CA VAL A 75 13.38 10.35 -14.45
C VAL A 75 13.10 10.28 -12.95
N ASN A 76 11.83 10.38 -12.56
CA ASN A 76 11.43 10.26 -11.16
C ASN A 76 10.53 9.05 -10.95
N PHE A 77 10.89 8.23 -9.96
CA PHE A 77 10.14 7.07 -9.51
C PHE A 77 9.39 7.36 -8.21
N TRP A 78 8.33 6.60 -7.95
CA TRP A 78 7.72 6.48 -6.63
C TRP A 78 7.21 7.82 -6.08
N LYS A 79 6.63 8.64 -6.96
CA LYS A 79 5.99 9.90 -6.58
C LYS A 79 4.91 9.63 -5.52
N GLN A 80 4.85 10.47 -4.50
CA GLN A 80 3.96 10.30 -3.35
C GLN A 80 2.78 11.28 -3.24
N PRO A 81 2.80 12.52 -3.79
CA PRO A 81 1.65 13.42 -3.67
C PRO A 81 0.38 12.83 -4.28
N ASN A 82 -0.73 12.84 -3.54
CA ASN A 82 -2.00 12.26 -3.98
C ASN A 82 -2.61 12.98 -5.20
N GLN A 83 -2.32 14.27 -5.35
CA GLN A 83 -2.75 15.11 -6.48
C GLN A 83 -2.12 14.68 -7.82
N THR A 84 -1.08 13.84 -7.79
CA THR A 84 -0.51 13.25 -9.02
C THR A 84 -1.54 12.39 -9.75
N VAL A 85 -2.47 11.77 -9.03
CA VAL A 85 -3.57 11.00 -9.61
C VAL A 85 -4.70 11.97 -9.98
N GLN A 86 -4.96 12.10 -11.28
CA GLN A 86 -5.80 13.15 -11.86
C GLN A 86 -7.30 12.83 -11.93
N SER A 87 -7.70 11.66 -11.43
CA SER A 87 -9.10 11.25 -11.33
C SER A 87 -9.56 11.21 -9.86
N PRO A 88 -10.85 11.45 -9.59
CA PRO A 88 -11.44 11.25 -8.26
C PRO A 88 -11.21 9.82 -7.76
N LYS A 89 -10.88 9.68 -6.48
CA LYS A 89 -10.70 8.38 -5.82
C LYS A 89 -12.01 7.95 -5.13
N LEU A 90 -12.04 6.72 -4.61
CA LEU A 90 -13.21 6.15 -3.91
C LEU A 90 -13.76 7.08 -2.80
N TRP A 91 -12.88 7.73 -2.04
CA TRP A 91 -13.27 8.64 -0.96
C TRP A 91 -13.71 10.02 -1.46
N ASP A 92 -13.57 10.34 -2.74
CA ASP A 92 -14.04 11.60 -3.35
C ASP A 92 -15.46 11.47 -3.91
N ASP A 93 -16.09 10.30 -3.81
CA ASP A 93 -17.45 10.06 -4.31
C ASP A 93 -18.46 11.05 -3.66
N PRO A 94 -19.22 11.82 -4.49
CA PRO A 94 -20.17 12.82 -4.00
C PRO A 94 -21.42 12.21 -3.34
N HIS A 95 -21.69 10.92 -3.52
CA HIS A 95 -22.81 10.22 -2.89
C HIS A 95 -22.49 9.77 -1.46
N LEU A 96 -21.23 9.86 -1.02
CA LEU A 96 -20.84 9.54 0.36
C LEU A 96 -21.29 10.65 1.32
N ASN A 97 -22.00 10.26 2.38
CA ASN A 97 -22.25 11.14 3.50
C ASN A 97 -20.94 11.43 4.26
N LYS A 98 -20.35 12.60 4.01
CA LYS A 98 -19.06 13.02 4.58
C LYS A 98 -19.10 13.28 6.09
N ASP A 99 -20.28 13.43 6.69
CA ASP A 99 -20.42 13.59 8.14
C ASP A 99 -20.18 12.26 8.88
N VAL A 100 -20.26 11.13 8.17
CA VAL A 100 -20.16 9.78 8.75
C VAL A 100 -19.06 8.95 8.09
N PHE A 101 -18.82 9.13 6.80
CA PHE A 101 -17.81 8.37 6.07
C PHE A 101 -16.41 8.81 6.47
N THR A 102 -15.61 7.84 6.89
CA THR A 102 -14.19 8.02 7.20
C THR A 102 -13.33 6.99 6.47
N CYS A 103 -12.13 7.40 6.06
CA CYS A 103 -11.22 6.58 5.28
C CYS A 103 -9.82 6.53 5.91
N ALA A 104 -9.29 5.31 6.02
CA ALA A 104 -7.89 5.04 6.31
C ALA A 104 -7.20 4.48 5.07
N THR A 105 -6.00 4.97 4.77
CA THR A 105 -5.14 4.47 3.67
C THR A 105 -3.76 4.15 4.21
N MET A 106 -3.49 2.85 4.27
CA MET A 106 -2.31 2.24 4.86
C MET A 106 -1.40 1.76 3.72
N PHE A 107 -0.34 2.53 3.48
CA PHE A 107 0.79 2.24 2.59
C PHE A 107 0.48 2.15 1.10
N TRP A 108 -0.73 2.51 0.65
CA TRP A 108 -0.99 2.68 -0.78
C TRP A 108 -0.09 3.76 -1.39
N TRP A 109 0.19 3.67 -2.69
CA TRP A 109 0.95 4.68 -3.42
C TRP A 109 0.14 5.95 -3.65
N PHE A 110 0.85 7.06 -3.85
CA PHE A 110 0.28 8.42 -3.95
C PHE A 110 -0.53 8.81 -2.71
N ASN A 111 -0.04 8.50 -1.52
CA ASN A 111 -0.80 8.65 -0.28
C ASN A 111 -0.43 9.90 0.53
N MET A 112 0.66 10.59 0.19
CA MET A 112 0.97 11.86 0.85
C MET A 112 -0.05 12.92 0.47
N TYR A 113 -0.57 13.62 1.48
CA TYR A 113 -1.60 14.67 1.31
C TYR A 113 -2.90 14.15 0.68
N ALA A 114 -3.20 12.85 0.82
CA ALA A 114 -4.51 12.32 0.46
C ALA A 114 -5.61 12.93 1.34
N ASN A 115 -6.75 13.21 0.74
CA ASN A 115 -7.91 13.79 1.42
C ASN A 115 -8.70 12.69 2.17
N VAL A 116 -8.07 12.15 3.21
CA VAL A 116 -8.56 11.03 4.02
C VAL A 116 -8.31 11.31 5.50
N ASP A 117 -9.09 10.68 6.36
CA ASP A 117 -9.00 10.87 7.82
C ASP A 117 -7.69 10.34 8.38
N TRP A 118 -7.21 9.20 7.87
CA TRP A 118 -5.96 8.58 8.31
C TRP A 118 -5.11 8.09 7.13
N SER A 119 -3.86 8.51 7.06
CA SER A 119 -2.90 8.13 6.03
C SER A 119 -1.60 7.71 6.67
N VAL A 120 -1.01 6.61 6.19
CA VAL A 120 0.33 6.17 6.54
C VAL A 120 1.04 5.71 5.27
N THR A 121 2.26 6.18 5.01
CA THR A 121 3.06 5.76 3.84
C THR A 121 4.55 5.87 4.15
N PRO A 122 5.43 5.04 3.56
CA PRO A 122 6.88 5.17 3.75
C PRO A 122 7.36 6.52 3.23
N ARG A 123 8.22 7.19 4.01
CA ARG A 123 8.83 8.46 3.64
C ARG A 123 10.23 8.59 4.25
N PRO A 124 11.29 8.53 3.42
CA PRO A 124 12.58 9.06 3.82
C PRO A 124 12.47 10.56 4.10
N THR A 125 13.07 11.00 5.21
CA THR A 125 13.13 12.40 5.63
C THR A 125 14.58 12.87 5.54
N TYR A 126 14.78 14.06 4.97
CA TYR A 126 16.09 14.66 4.77
C TYR A 126 16.11 16.02 5.47
N PRO A 127 16.51 16.09 6.75
CA PRO A 127 16.63 17.35 7.48
C PRO A 127 17.79 18.20 6.94
N ALA A 128 17.80 19.48 7.33
CA ALA A 128 18.78 20.46 6.87
C ALA A 128 20.23 20.14 7.31
N ASP A 129 20.40 19.25 8.29
CA ASP A 129 21.72 18.76 8.73
C ASP A 129 22.34 17.70 7.79
N GLY A 130 21.66 17.37 6.69
CA GLY A 130 22.11 16.40 5.70
C GLY A 130 21.91 14.94 6.12
N SER A 131 21.28 14.69 7.27
CA SER A 131 20.93 13.34 7.69
C SER A 131 19.84 12.74 6.80
N LYS A 132 19.74 11.41 6.84
CA LYS A 132 18.70 10.65 6.13
C LYS A 132 18.02 9.72 7.11
N HIS A 133 16.75 9.98 7.37
CA HIS A 133 15.93 9.16 8.26
C HIS A 133 14.91 8.39 7.44
N PHE A 134 15.04 7.07 7.45
CA PHE A 134 14.03 6.18 6.90
C PHE A 134 12.87 6.08 7.87
N ASP A 135 11.72 6.65 7.52
CA ASP A 135 10.57 6.78 8.42
C ASP A 135 9.26 6.61 7.64
N ILE A 136 8.16 6.88 8.31
CA ILE A 136 6.82 6.96 7.72
C ILE A 136 6.31 8.40 7.74
N TYR A 137 5.56 8.77 6.70
CA TYR A 137 4.65 9.91 6.74
C TYR A 137 3.32 9.46 7.29
N THR A 138 2.73 10.27 8.16
CA THR A 138 1.35 10.06 8.60
C THR A 138 0.52 11.33 8.53
N TRP A 139 -0.78 11.14 8.33
CA TRP A 139 -1.80 12.12 8.62
C TRP A 139 -2.90 11.45 9.45
N PRO A 140 -3.30 12.00 10.60
CA PRO A 140 -2.67 13.09 11.31
C PRO A 140 -1.23 12.75 11.75
N TYR A 141 -0.43 13.77 12.09
CA TYR A 141 1.00 13.60 12.39
C TYR A 141 1.27 12.80 13.67
N GLU A 142 0.32 12.79 14.61
CA GLU A 142 0.39 12.03 15.86
C GLU A 142 0.28 10.52 15.68
N LEU A 143 -0.20 10.04 14.52
CA LEU A 143 -0.22 8.59 14.25
C LEU A 143 1.18 8.00 14.21
N ARG A 144 2.17 8.72 13.68
CA ARG A 144 3.55 8.23 13.59
C ARG A 144 4.12 7.84 14.95
N PRO A 145 4.21 8.74 15.96
CA PRO A 145 4.74 8.35 17.26
C PRO A 145 3.87 7.28 17.95
N ALA A 146 2.55 7.30 17.78
CA ALA A 146 1.66 6.29 18.38
C ALA A 146 1.92 4.88 17.80
N LEU A 147 2.02 4.76 16.48
CA LEU A 147 2.32 3.49 15.80
C LEU A 147 3.72 2.99 16.15
N LYS A 148 4.72 3.88 16.22
CA LYS A 148 6.09 3.49 16.56
C LYS A 148 6.25 3.10 18.03
N ALA A 149 5.48 3.69 18.94
CA ALA A 149 5.45 3.28 20.33
C ALA A 149 4.91 1.85 20.50
N GLU A 150 3.91 1.47 19.72
CA GLU A 150 3.29 0.14 19.77
C GLU A 150 4.08 -0.92 18.99
N LEU A 151 4.52 -0.59 17.77
CA LEU A 151 5.03 -1.55 16.79
C LEU A 151 6.56 -1.49 16.62
N GLY A 152 7.21 -0.49 17.22
CA GLY A 152 8.61 -0.17 16.95
C GLY A 152 8.79 0.54 15.59
N GLU A 153 10.07 0.69 15.21
CA GLU A 153 10.46 1.33 13.95
C GLU A 153 9.91 0.58 12.73
N PHE A 154 9.55 1.33 11.68
CA PHE A 154 9.17 0.72 10.41
C PHE A 154 10.39 0.01 9.79
N PRO A 155 10.29 -1.26 9.36
CA PRO A 155 11.40 -2.03 8.79
C PRO A 155 11.71 -1.58 7.35
N PHE A 156 12.03 -0.30 7.17
CA PHE A 156 12.25 0.35 5.88
C PHE A 156 13.28 -0.37 5.00
N PRO A 157 14.41 -0.89 5.52
CA PRO A 157 15.39 -1.57 4.67
C PRO A 157 14.86 -2.85 4.00
N ALA A 158 13.78 -3.44 4.53
CA ALA A 158 13.06 -4.57 3.92
C ALA A 158 11.90 -4.12 3.01
N PHE A 159 11.58 -2.83 2.93
CA PHE A 159 10.55 -2.28 2.06
C PHE A 159 11.15 -1.87 0.71
N TRP A 160 10.97 -2.71 -0.32
CA TRP A 160 11.50 -2.46 -1.67
C TRP A 160 13.02 -2.19 -1.69
N GLY A 161 13.73 -2.64 -0.65
CA GLY A 161 15.17 -2.50 -0.47
C GLY A 161 15.91 -3.80 -0.74
N PRO A 162 17.26 -3.79 -0.63
CA PRO A 162 18.09 -4.97 -0.90
C PRO A 162 17.78 -6.22 -0.06
N MET A 163 17.10 -6.03 1.09
CA MET A 163 16.74 -7.11 2.02
C MET A 163 15.28 -7.57 1.88
N ALA A 164 14.53 -7.03 0.91
CA ALA A 164 13.14 -7.40 0.67
C ALA A 164 13.01 -8.90 0.34
N GLY A 165 12.04 -9.58 0.97
CA GLY A 165 11.76 -11.01 0.75
C GLY A 165 12.77 -11.98 1.35
N GLN A 166 13.73 -11.51 2.15
CA GLN A 166 14.79 -12.33 2.74
C GLN A 166 14.85 -12.20 4.26
N GLN A 167 15.31 -13.27 4.92
CA GLN A 167 15.74 -13.17 6.31
C GLN A 167 16.99 -12.30 6.39
N SER A 168 16.95 -11.24 7.19
CA SER A 168 18.05 -10.28 7.32
C SER A 168 18.06 -9.65 8.73
N PRO A 169 19.09 -8.85 9.07
CA PRO A 169 19.06 -8.03 10.29
C PRO A 169 17.90 -7.02 10.32
N ALA A 170 17.32 -6.66 9.16
CA ALA A 170 16.16 -5.78 9.08
C ALA A 170 14.82 -6.50 9.36
N GLY A 171 14.82 -7.83 9.48
CA GLY A 171 13.65 -8.62 9.84
C GLY A 171 13.48 -9.90 9.01
N LYS A 172 12.35 -10.57 9.24
CA LYS A 172 11.87 -11.70 8.45
C LYS A 172 11.43 -11.26 7.04
N PRO A 173 11.32 -12.18 6.07
CA PRO A 173 10.85 -11.86 4.70
C PRO A 173 9.56 -11.01 4.64
N GLU A 174 8.63 -11.26 5.55
CA GLU A 174 7.31 -10.65 5.64
C GLU A 174 7.25 -9.40 6.55
N ALA A 175 8.37 -8.99 7.17
CA ALA A 175 8.42 -7.99 8.25
C ALA A 175 7.67 -6.69 7.91
N VAL A 176 7.76 -6.23 6.66
CA VAL A 176 7.04 -5.02 6.23
C VAL A 176 5.53 -5.25 6.18
N SER A 177 5.08 -6.36 5.59
CA SER A 177 3.64 -6.64 5.54
C SER A 177 3.07 -6.91 6.93
N GLU A 178 3.85 -7.55 7.82
CA GLU A 178 3.49 -7.72 9.22
C GLU A 178 3.33 -6.36 9.93
N TRP A 179 4.30 -5.46 9.78
CA TRP A 179 4.23 -4.12 10.36
C TRP A 179 3.01 -3.34 9.83
N ILE A 180 2.78 -3.35 8.51
CA ILE A 180 1.64 -2.66 7.89
C ILE A 180 0.31 -3.26 8.34
N ALA A 181 0.19 -4.59 8.40
CA ALA A 181 -1.03 -5.25 8.87
C ALA A 181 -1.32 -4.92 10.34
N ASN A 182 -0.30 -4.87 11.19
CA ASN A 182 -0.47 -4.48 12.60
C ASN A 182 -0.79 -2.98 12.74
N ALA A 183 -0.23 -2.10 11.91
CA ALA A 183 -0.62 -0.69 11.88
C ALA A 183 -2.08 -0.52 11.43
N ALA A 184 -2.53 -1.27 10.43
CA ALA A 184 -3.93 -1.25 9.99
C ALA A 184 -4.88 -1.76 11.09
N LYS A 185 -4.48 -2.82 11.83
CA LYS A 185 -5.22 -3.31 13.01
C LYS A 185 -5.28 -2.26 14.11
N TRP A 186 -4.18 -1.56 14.37
CA TRP A 186 -4.15 -0.47 15.36
C TRP A 186 -5.14 0.64 14.99
N VAL A 187 -5.15 1.08 13.74
CA VAL A 187 -6.12 2.08 13.25
C VAL A 187 -7.56 1.55 13.38
N GLU A 188 -7.79 0.29 13.05
CA GLU A 188 -9.10 -0.34 13.16
C GLU A 188 -9.62 -0.38 14.60
N GLN A 189 -8.74 -0.61 15.57
CA GLN A 189 -9.07 -0.65 17.00
C GLN A 189 -9.30 0.74 17.59
N HIS A 190 -8.53 1.75 17.17
CA HIS A 190 -8.50 3.08 17.80
C HIS A 190 -9.33 4.15 17.08
N ARG A 191 -9.63 3.94 15.79
CA ARG A 191 -10.25 4.95 14.91
C ARG A 191 -11.49 4.45 14.18
N GLN A 192 -11.59 3.15 13.97
CA GLN A 192 -12.76 2.49 13.40
C GLN A 192 -13.25 3.09 12.07
N PRO A 193 -12.38 3.21 11.05
CA PRO A 193 -12.75 3.81 9.77
C PRO A 193 -13.93 3.09 9.08
N THR A 194 -14.68 3.85 8.28
CA THR A 194 -15.70 3.27 7.39
C THR A 194 -15.04 2.44 6.27
N LEU A 195 -13.92 2.92 5.72
CA LEU A 195 -13.11 2.23 4.72
C LEU A 195 -11.65 2.18 5.16
N ASN A 196 -11.05 0.99 5.20
CA ASN A 196 -9.64 0.79 5.52
C ASN A 196 -8.91 0.12 4.34
N LEU A 197 -8.11 0.89 3.62
CA LEU A 197 -7.34 0.44 2.46
C LEU A 197 -5.95 0.03 2.92
N VAL A 198 -5.55 -1.24 2.72
CA VAL A 198 -4.29 -1.78 3.26
C VAL A 198 -3.44 -2.40 2.16
N TYR A 199 -2.21 -1.95 2.01
CA TYR A 199 -1.24 -2.49 1.05
C TYR A 199 -0.24 -3.44 1.73
N LEU A 200 -0.16 -4.68 1.25
CA LEU A 200 0.76 -5.70 1.74
C LEU A 200 1.72 -6.13 0.60
N PRO A 201 2.97 -5.66 0.59
CA PRO A 201 3.88 -5.88 -0.55
C PRO A 201 4.57 -7.25 -0.57
N HIS A 202 4.69 -7.97 0.54
CA HIS A 202 5.75 -8.98 0.70
C HIS A 202 5.82 -10.10 -0.35
N LEU A 203 4.68 -10.55 -0.90
CA LEU A 203 4.68 -11.69 -1.83
C LEU A 203 5.35 -11.37 -3.17
N ASP A 204 5.29 -10.11 -3.62
CA ASP A 204 5.90 -9.75 -4.90
C ASP A 204 7.43 -9.75 -4.87
N TYR A 205 8.04 -9.62 -3.69
CA TYR A 205 9.49 -9.63 -3.53
C TYR A 205 10.12 -10.94 -3.96
N ASN A 206 9.62 -12.08 -3.44
CA ASN A 206 10.17 -13.38 -3.82
C ASN A 206 9.77 -13.79 -5.24
N LEU A 207 8.58 -13.40 -5.70
CA LEU A 207 8.18 -13.60 -7.09
C LEU A 207 9.13 -12.86 -8.07
N GLN A 208 9.57 -11.65 -7.72
CA GLN A 208 10.55 -10.89 -8.52
C GLN A 208 11.97 -11.42 -8.38
N ARG A 209 12.36 -11.88 -7.18
CA ARG A 209 13.73 -12.32 -6.88
C ARG A 209 14.04 -13.72 -7.40
N LEU A 210 13.12 -14.66 -7.20
CA LEU A 210 13.30 -16.09 -7.49
C LEU A 210 12.61 -16.51 -8.79
N GLY A 211 11.60 -15.74 -9.22
CA GLY A 211 10.76 -16.07 -10.36
C GLY A 211 9.47 -16.80 -9.94
N PRO A 212 8.44 -16.78 -10.79
CA PRO A 212 7.10 -17.24 -10.45
C PRO A 212 6.95 -18.76 -10.33
N ASP A 213 7.94 -19.55 -10.75
CA ASP A 213 7.89 -21.01 -10.76
C ASP A 213 8.83 -21.64 -9.72
N HIS A 214 9.38 -20.82 -8.80
CA HIS A 214 10.29 -21.30 -7.77
C HIS A 214 9.51 -22.06 -6.68
N PRO A 215 10.03 -23.18 -6.13
CA PRO A 215 9.33 -23.93 -5.06
C PRO A 215 9.10 -23.17 -3.75
N GLU A 216 9.77 -22.03 -3.57
CA GLU A 216 9.66 -21.15 -2.39
C GLU A 216 8.81 -19.89 -2.64
N THR A 217 8.10 -19.83 -3.77
CA THR A 217 7.17 -18.73 -4.13
C THR A 217 5.73 -19.17 -4.17
#